data_AF-A0A2R8A1H0-F1
#
_entry.id   AF-A0A2R8A1H0-F1
#
_cell.length_a   1.000
_cell.length_b   1.000
_cell.length_c   1.000
_cell.angle_alpha   90.00
_cell.angle_beta   90.00
_cell.angle_gamma   90.00
#
_symmetry.space_group_name_H-M   'P 1'
#
loop_
_entity.id
_entity.type
_entity.pdbx_description
1 polymer ?
#
loop_
_entity_poly.entity_id
_entity_poly.type
_entity_poly.pdbx_seq_one_letter_code
_entity_poly.pdbx_strand_id
1 'polypeptide(L)'
;MSGIVTFLPLIAIFGLMYFMMIKPQKKAADEKKKMMESLKKGDAIVTIGGLHGIVDEVVEVDRTVVIDCDGVFLTFERGAIARIKETAAPTPVEVKEEVLVEEPTVVEEVEVIEETPTETK
;
A
#
# COMPACT_ATOMS: atom_id res chain seq x y z
N MET A 1 -24.09 51.34 -0.08
CA MET A 1 -23.48 50.38 -1.03
C MET A 1 -22.06 49.90 -0.63
N SER A 2 -21.58 50.11 0.62
CA SER A 2 -20.15 49.86 0.97
C SER A 2 -19.86 48.46 1.55
N GLY A 3 -20.84 47.79 2.17
CA GLY A 3 -20.60 46.51 2.85
C GLY A 3 -20.16 45.35 1.93
N ILE A 4 -20.61 45.33 0.68
CA ILE A 4 -20.24 44.29 -0.29
C ILE A 4 -18.74 44.28 -0.58
N VAL A 5 -18.10 45.45 -0.62
CA VAL A 5 -16.66 45.56 -0.93
C VAL A 5 -15.81 45.02 0.23
N THR A 6 -16.27 45.19 1.48
CA THR A 6 -15.57 44.70 2.68
C THR A 6 -15.71 43.19 2.88
N PHE A 7 -16.84 42.60 2.47
CA PHE A 7 -17.04 41.15 2.53
C PHE A 7 -16.43 40.39 1.35
N LEU A 8 -16.10 41.08 0.25
CA LEU A 8 -15.47 40.49 -0.94
C LEU A 8 -14.18 39.69 -0.64
N PRO A 9 -13.18 40.21 0.10
CA PRO A 9 -11.97 39.44 0.43
C PRO A 9 -12.25 38.25 1.37
N LEU A 10 -13.21 38.39 2.29
CA LEU A 10 -13.58 37.33 3.22
C LEU A 10 -14.24 36.15 2.45
N ILE A 11 -15.18 36.46 1.57
CA ILE A 11 -15.86 35.48 0.71
C ILE A 11 -14.85 34.82 -0.25
N ALA A 12 -13.86 35.57 -0.76
CA ALA A 12 -12.82 35.02 -1.63
C ALA A 12 -11.95 33.97 -0.92
N ILE A 13 -11.52 34.22 0.33
CA ILE A 13 -10.73 33.26 1.12
C ILE A 13 -11.55 32.01 1.44
N PHE A 14 -12.80 32.17 1.89
CA PHE A 14 -13.69 31.03 2.13
C PHE A 14 -13.97 30.24 0.85
N GLY A 15 -14.17 30.92 -0.28
CA GLY A 15 -14.35 30.30 -1.59
C GLY A 15 -13.13 29.50 -2.03
N LEU A 16 -11.93 30.05 -1.85
CA LEU A 16 -10.68 29.37 -2.20
C LEU A 16 -10.44 28.15 -1.31
N MET A 17 -10.63 28.27 0.01
CA MET A 17 -10.50 27.16 0.96
C MET A 17 -11.51 26.03 0.70
N TYR A 18 -12.77 26.39 0.41
CA TYR A 18 -13.82 25.42 0.07
C TYR A 18 -13.48 24.67 -1.22
N PHE A 19 -13.08 25.40 -2.27
CA PHE A 19 -12.73 24.80 -3.56
C PHE A 19 -11.50 23.90 -3.45
N MET A 20 -10.49 24.34 -2.72
CA MET A 20 -9.24 23.59 -2.56
C MET A 20 -9.36 22.40 -1.61
N MET A 21 -10.35 22.32 -0.72
CA MET A 21 -10.56 21.15 0.15
C MET A 21 -11.51 20.10 -0.47
N ILE A 22 -12.56 20.53 -1.16
CA ILE A 22 -13.53 19.61 -1.78
C ILE A 22 -12.93 18.83 -2.95
N LYS A 23 -12.10 19.49 -3.76
CA LYS A 23 -11.47 18.85 -4.92
C LYS A 23 -10.50 17.71 -4.54
N PRO A 24 -9.55 17.88 -3.59
CA PRO A 24 -8.64 16.80 -3.21
C PRO A 24 -9.33 15.70 -2.42
N GLN A 25 -10.34 16.01 -1.59
CA GLN A 25 -11.06 14.98 -0.84
C GLN A 25 -11.83 14.04 -1.77
N LYS A 26 -12.51 14.59 -2.79
CA LYS A 26 -13.20 13.77 -3.80
C LYS A 26 -12.21 12.87 -4.53
N LYS A 27 -11.09 13.41 -4.99
CA LYS A 27 -10.06 12.63 -5.70
C LYS A 27 -9.52 11.47 -4.85
N ALA A 28 -9.21 11.71 -3.58
CA ALA A 28 -8.72 10.66 -2.68
C ALA A 28 -9.78 9.60 -2.35
N ALA A 29 -11.06 9.99 -2.23
CA ALA A 29 -12.16 9.05 -2.02
C ALA A 29 -12.42 8.20 -3.28
N ASP A 30 -12.38 8.83 -4.46
CA ASP A 30 -12.56 8.17 -5.75
C ASP A 30 -11.42 7.18 -6.02
N GLU A 31 -10.18 7.54 -5.71
CA GLU A 31 -9.01 6.65 -5.81
C GLU A 31 -9.15 5.43 -4.90
N LYS A 32 -9.59 5.61 -3.64
CA LYS A 32 -9.86 4.49 -2.73
C LYS A 32 -10.98 3.58 -3.24
N LYS A 33 -12.06 4.16 -3.75
CA LYS A 33 -13.18 3.41 -4.31
C LYS A 33 -12.73 2.59 -5.52
N LYS A 34 -11.97 3.20 -6.43
CA LYS A 34 -11.42 2.54 -7.62
C LYS A 34 -10.48 1.38 -7.26
N MET A 35 -9.67 1.53 -6.20
CA MET A 35 -8.83 0.44 -5.70
C MET A 35 -9.68 -0.74 -5.21
N MET A 36 -10.73 -0.47 -4.42
CA MET A 36 -11.65 -1.52 -3.96
C MET A 36 -12.35 -2.22 -5.13
N GLU A 37 -12.71 -1.49 -6.19
CA GLU A 37 -13.32 -2.02 -7.42
C GLU A 37 -12.34 -2.83 -8.29
N SER A 38 -11.04 -2.54 -8.21
CA SER A 38 -10.03 -3.26 -8.99
C SER A 38 -9.67 -4.64 -8.44
N LEU A 39 -10.12 -4.98 -7.23
CA LEU A 39 -9.86 -6.28 -6.60
C LEU A 39 -10.56 -7.43 -7.35
N LYS A 40 -9.78 -8.42 -7.76
CA LYS A 40 -10.26 -9.63 -8.43
C LYS A 40 -9.83 -10.89 -7.68
N LYS A 41 -10.53 -11.99 -7.94
CA LYS A 41 -10.11 -13.33 -7.48
C LYS A 41 -8.75 -13.67 -8.10
N GLY A 42 -7.82 -14.15 -7.29
CA GLY A 42 -6.45 -14.48 -7.67
C GLY A 42 -5.44 -13.34 -7.51
N ASP A 43 -5.87 -12.14 -7.13
CA ASP A 43 -4.92 -11.04 -6.90
C ASP A 43 -4.12 -11.27 -5.61
N ALA A 44 -2.80 -11.08 -5.70
CA ALA A 44 -1.95 -11.03 -4.53
C ALA A 44 -2.12 -9.67 -3.86
N ILE A 45 -2.43 -9.64 -2.58
CA ILE A 45 -2.77 -8.42 -1.85
C ILE A 45 -2.03 -8.31 -0.52
N VAL A 46 -1.96 -7.08 -0.03
CA VAL A 46 -1.50 -6.78 1.32
C VAL A 46 -2.58 -6.00 2.06
N THR A 47 -2.96 -6.48 3.24
CA THR A 47 -3.93 -5.80 4.10
C THR A 47 -3.29 -4.63 4.86
N ILE A 48 -4.11 -3.78 5.50
CA ILE A 48 -3.62 -2.66 6.32
C ILE A 48 -2.71 -3.13 7.48
N GLY A 49 -2.94 -4.35 7.99
CA GLY A 49 -2.12 -4.96 9.03
C GLY A 49 -0.80 -5.54 8.54
N GLY A 50 -0.49 -5.42 7.24
CA GLY A 50 0.69 -6.03 6.65
C GLY A 50 0.57 -7.55 6.45
N LEU A 51 -0.65 -8.10 6.47
CA LEU A 51 -0.88 -9.50 6.12
C LEU A 51 -0.81 -9.65 4.60
N HIS A 52 -0.06 -10.64 4.14
CA HIS A 52 0.06 -10.98 2.73
C HIS A 52 -0.80 -12.21 2.46
N GLY A 53 -1.50 -12.21 1.33
CA GLY A 53 -2.33 -13.34 0.93
C GLY A 53 -2.86 -13.18 -0.49
N ILE A 54 -3.67 -14.14 -0.91
CA ILE A 54 -4.28 -14.16 -2.24
C ILE A 54 -5.79 -14.08 -2.09
N VAL A 55 -6.45 -13.30 -2.93
CA VAL A 55 -7.93 -13.22 -2.92
C VAL A 55 -8.52 -14.52 -3.48
N ASP A 56 -9.26 -15.25 -2.65
CA ASP A 56 -9.98 -16.46 -3.08
C ASP A 56 -11.37 -16.09 -3.64
N GLU A 57 -12.11 -15.26 -2.89
CA GLU A 57 -13.45 -14.84 -3.27
C GLU A 57 -13.73 -13.37 -2.94
N VAL A 58 -14.49 -12.69 -3.81
CA VAL A 58 -14.99 -11.33 -3.60
C VAL A 58 -16.51 -11.39 -3.53
N VAL A 59 -17.09 -10.98 -2.41
CA VAL A 59 -18.54 -10.91 -2.21
C VAL A 59 -18.98 -9.45 -2.31
N GLU A 60 -19.67 -9.11 -3.41
CA GLU A 60 -20.08 -7.73 -3.67
C GLU A 60 -21.22 -7.26 -2.77
N VAL A 61 -22.14 -8.17 -2.41
CA VAL A 61 -23.34 -7.85 -1.61
C VAL A 61 -22.96 -7.30 -0.23
N ASP A 62 -22.02 -7.97 0.43
CA ASP A 62 -21.58 -7.61 1.79
C ASP A 62 -20.30 -6.77 1.80
N ARG A 63 -19.73 -6.47 0.63
CA ARG A 63 -18.44 -5.78 0.46
C ARG A 63 -17.29 -6.46 1.22
N THR A 64 -17.31 -7.79 1.27
CA THR A 64 -16.28 -8.61 1.91
C THR A 64 -15.44 -9.35 0.87
N VAL A 65 -14.25 -9.77 1.27
CA VAL A 65 -13.30 -10.57 0.49
C VAL A 65 -12.78 -11.69 1.36
N VAL A 66 -12.71 -12.89 0.80
CA VAL A 66 -12.08 -14.04 1.42
C VAL A 66 -10.64 -14.10 0.92
N ILE A 67 -9.71 -14.10 1.85
CA ILE A 67 -8.28 -14.14 1.57
C ILE A 67 -7.74 -15.48 2.04
N ASP A 68 -6.98 -16.15 1.17
CA ASP A 68 -6.18 -17.31 1.53
C ASP A 68 -4.80 -16.85 2.01
N CYS A 69 -4.48 -17.20 3.25
CA CYS A 69 -3.18 -17.02 3.87
C CYS A 69 -2.65 -18.39 4.26
N ASP A 70 -1.83 -18.99 3.40
CA ASP A 70 -1.19 -20.29 3.63
C ASP A 70 -2.15 -21.41 4.05
N GLY A 71 -3.32 -21.49 3.42
CA GLY A 71 -4.35 -22.51 3.68
C GLY A 71 -5.36 -22.12 4.76
N VAL A 72 -5.28 -20.90 5.28
CA VAL A 72 -6.29 -20.33 6.19
C VAL A 72 -7.13 -19.30 5.44
N PHE A 73 -8.42 -19.59 5.31
CA PHE A 73 -9.40 -18.69 4.70
C PHE A 73 -9.97 -17.74 5.73
N LEU A 74 -9.75 -16.44 5.53
CA LEU A 74 -10.23 -15.39 6.42
C LEU A 74 -11.07 -14.37 5.64
N THR A 75 -12.21 -14.01 6.20
CA THR A 75 -13.09 -12.98 5.62
C THR A 75 -12.71 -11.61 6.14
N PHE A 76 -12.38 -10.70 5.22
CA PHE A 76 -12.07 -9.31 5.49
C PHE A 76 -13.04 -8.38 4.77
N GLU A 77 -13.15 -7.14 5.22
CA GLU A 77 -13.81 -6.10 4.45
C GLU A 77 -12.95 -5.67 3.26
N ARG A 78 -13.58 -5.30 2.13
CA ARG A 78 -12.86 -4.73 0.96
C ARG A 78 -12.04 -3.50 1.32
N GLY A 79 -12.47 -2.74 2.34
CA GLY A 79 -11.75 -1.58 2.84
C GLY A 79 -10.46 -1.91 3.61
N ALA A 80 -10.28 -3.17 4.04
CA ALA A 80 -9.10 -3.62 4.77
C ALA A 80 -7.91 -3.94 3.87
N ILE A 81 -8.08 -3.90 2.54
CA ILE A 81 -7.01 -4.10 1.58
C ILE A 81 -6.25 -2.78 1.40
N ALA A 82 -4.94 -2.81 1.63
CA ALA A 82 -4.11 -1.61 1.52
C ALA A 82 -3.53 -1.43 0.10
N ARG A 83 -3.10 -2.54 -0.51
CA ARG A 83 -2.45 -2.54 -1.82
C ARG A 83 -2.57 -3.90 -2.50
N ILE A 84 -2.62 -3.88 -3.83
CA ILE A 84 -2.58 -5.06 -4.68
C ILE A 84 -1.13 -5.19 -5.16
N LYS A 85 -0.50 -6.35 -4.93
CA LYS A 85 0.89 -6.64 -5.26
C LYS A 85 1.04 -7.11 -6.70
N GLU A 86 0.05 -7.83 -7.23
CA GLU A 86 0.12 -8.41 -8.58
C GLU A 86 -1.27 -8.46 -9.21
N THR A 87 -1.44 -7.75 -10.34
CA THR A 87 -2.60 -7.83 -11.22
C THR A 87 -2.12 -8.53 -12.50
N ALA A 88 -2.52 -9.77 -12.74
CA ALA A 88 -2.30 -10.40 -14.06
C ALA A 88 -3.27 -9.76 -15.08
N ALA A 89 -2.95 -9.22 -16.27
CA ALA A 89 -1.78 -8.91 -17.13
C ALA A 89 -2.30 -7.97 -18.28
N PRO A 90 -1.58 -7.45 -19.33
CA PRO A 90 -0.15 -7.43 -19.71
C PRO A 90 0.46 -6.00 -19.93
N THR A 91 1.80 -5.95 -20.02
CA THR A 91 2.82 -4.90 -20.31
C THR A 91 2.54 -3.88 -21.43
N PRO A 92 3.20 -2.67 -21.51
CA PRO A 92 4.66 -2.38 -21.33
C PRO A 92 4.99 -1.40 -20.18
N VAL A 93 5.82 -1.76 -19.20
CA VAL A 93 7.30 -1.56 -19.19
C VAL A 93 7.73 -0.16 -19.67
N GLU A 94 7.56 0.85 -18.82
CA GLU A 94 8.55 1.94 -18.68
C GLU A 94 9.51 1.53 -17.56
N VAL A 95 10.51 0.72 -17.94
CA VAL A 95 11.73 0.55 -17.15
C VAL A 95 12.58 1.77 -17.44
N LYS A 96 12.64 2.71 -16.50
CA LYS A 96 13.77 3.63 -16.41
C LYS A 96 14.87 2.90 -15.66
N GLU A 97 15.65 2.19 -16.46
CA GLU A 97 16.98 1.72 -16.12
C GLU A 97 17.85 2.94 -15.79
N GLU A 98 18.26 3.06 -14.54
CA GLU A 98 19.59 3.57 -14.22
C GLU A 98 20.17 2.70 -13.11
N VAL A 99 21.05 1.83 -13.57
CA VAL A 99 22.03 1.01 -12.88
C VAL A 99 22.80 1.85 -11.85
N LEU A 100 23.00 1.31 -10.63
CA LEU A 100 24.34 1.27 -10.05
C LEU A 100 24.43 0.19 -8.97
N VAL A 101 25.28 -0.82 -9.28
CA VAL A 101 26.10 -1.63 -8.37
C VAL A 101 25.45 -2.88 -7.77
N GLU A 102 25.38 -3.93 -8.60
CA GLU A 102 26.06 -5.23 -8.35
C GLU A 102 27.38 -5.03 -7.56
N GLU A 103 27.73 -5.75 -6.50
CA GLU A 103 27.84 -7.20 -6.43
C GLU A 103 27.82 -7.69 -4.95
N PRO A 104 27.30 -8.89 -4.70
CA PRO A 104 27.28 -9.56 -3.40
C PRO A 104 28.61 -10.29 -3.13
N THR A 105 29.11 -10.20 -1.90
CA THR A 105 30.09 -11.17 -1.38
C THR A 105 29.50 -11.85 -0.15
N VAL A 106 28.94 -13.03 -0.40
CA VAL A 106 28.80 -14.08 0.62
C VAL A 106 30.18 -14.68 0.80
N VAL A 107 30.71 -14.64 2.03
CA VAL A 107 31.62 -15.68 2.49
C VAL A 107 31.29 -15.95 3.95
N GLU A 108 30.77 -17.15 4.19
CA GLU A 108 30.86 -17.83 5.47
C GLU A 108 32.31 -17.81 5.96
N GLU A 109 32.51 -17.43 7.21
CA GLU A 109 33.58 -17.99 8.03
C GLU A 109 33.10 -18.01 9.48
N VAL A 110 32.55 -19.15 9.88
CA VAL A 110 32.45 -19.55 11.29
C VAL A 110 33.78 -20.21 11.61
N GLU A 111 34.66 -19.52 12.33
CA GLU A 111 35.85 -20.12 12.93
C GLU A 111 35.83 -19.91 14.45
N VAL A 112 35.47 -21.01 15.13
CA VAL A 112 36.08 -21.55 16.36
C VAL A 112 36.62 -20.55 17.38
N ILE A 113 35.82 -20.30 18.40
CA ILE A 113 36.29 -19.91 19.74
C ILE A 113 36.85 -21.16 20.43
N GLU A 114 38.17 -21.35 20.40
CA GLU A 114 38.86 -22.27 21.32
C GLU A 114 38.95 -21.64 22.72
N GLU A 115 38.38 -22.33 23.69
CA GLU A 115 38.62 -22.13 25.12
C GLU A 115 40.06 -22.53 25.46
N THR A 116 40.79 -21.66 26.13
CA THR A 116 41.96 -22.04 26.94
C THR A 116 41.60 -21.81 28.41
N PRO A 117 41.59 -22.90 29.20
CA PRO A 117 42.53 -22.91 30.32
C PRO A 117 43.17 -24.30 30.48
N THR A 118 44.48 -24.36 30.76
CA THR A 118 45.07 -25.15 31.86
C THR A 118 46.60 -24.97 31.86
N GLU A 119 47.05 -24.36 32.96
CA GLU A 119 48.32 -24.48 33.67
C GLU A 119 49.19 -25.71 33.34
N THR A 120 50.48 -25.50 33.06
CA THR A 120 51.56 -26.40 33.53
C THR A 120 52.90 -25.66 33.51
N LYS A 121 53.46 -25.57 34.73
CA LYS A 121 54.81 -25.18 35.16
C LYS A 121 55.04 -23.73 35.58
#